data_AF-A0A7X2TEK9-F1
#
_entry.id   AF-A0A7X2TEK9-F1
#
_cell.length_a   1.000
_cell.length_b   1.000
_cell.length_c   1.000
_cell.angle_alpha   90.00
_cell.angle_beta   90.00
_cell.angle_gamma   90.00
#
_symmetry.space_group_name_H-M   'P 1'
#
loop_
_entity.id
_entity.type
_entity.pdbx_description
1 polymer ?
#
loop_
_entity_poly.entity_id
_entity_poly.type
_entity_poly.pdbx_seq_one_letter_code
_entity_poly.pdbx_strand_id
1 'polypeptide(L)'
;MMITSVVKKTSAEMLKAENYGLYLQVYDAAKEVRQDLYQMHYSTNPEDRYVATACFDDDLAEFMKLIKQANIFLSTNYNMHLTRYDDELRKKGGKYALTKEIITVWDAIMFEAHQQNRQQRLA
;
A
#
# COMPACT_ATOMS: atom_id res chain seq x y z
N MET A 1 21.37 4.55 -9.39
CA MET A 1 20.10 4.02 -9.96
C MET A 1 18.98 4.57 -9.10
N MET A 2 18.15 5.46 -9.67
CA MET A 2 17.02 6.05 -8.96
C MET A 2 16.00 4.97 -8.64
N ILE A 3 15.68 4.79 -7.36
CA ILE A 3 14.38 4.28 -6.97
C ILE A 3 13.83 5.31 -5.99
N THR A 4 13.18 6.32 -6.57
CA THR A 4 12.31 7.27 -5.87
C THR A 4 10.98 6.57 -5.54
N SER A 5 11.00 5.35 -4.99
CA SER A 5 9.76 4.71 -4.58
C SER A 5 9.28 5.37 -3.29
N VAL A 6 8.06 5.86 -3.31
CA VAL A 6 7.49 6.52 -2.14
C VAL A 6 7.37 5.55 -0.95
N VAL A 7 7.25 4.24 -1.21
CA VAL A 7 7.39 3.19 -0.19
C VAL A 7 8.75 2.51 -0.29
N LYS A 8 9.45 2.37 0.82
CA LYS A 8 10.76 1.70 0.88
C LYS A 8 10.59 0.19 1.08
N LYS A 9 11.00 -0.61 0.08
CA LYS A 9 10.94 -2.08 0.13
C LYS A 9 11.56 -2.66 1.42
N THR A 10 12.74 -2.19 1.80
CA THR A 10 13.43 -2.63 3.02
C THR A 10 12.62 -2.35 4.30
N SER A 11 11.85 -1.26 4.33
CA SER A 11 10.99 -0.91 5.46
C SER A 11 9.74 -1.78 5.51
N ALA A 12 9.21 -2.18 4.34
CA ALA A 12 8.09 -3.10 4.26
C ALA A 12 8.50 -4.54 4.63
N GLU A 13 9.69 -4.98 4.22
CA GLU A 13 10.27 -6.26 4.64
C GLU A 13 10.53 -6.31 6.15
N MET A 14 11.06 -5.21 6.72
CA MET A 14 11.21 -5.06 8.16
C MET A 14 9.85 -5.13 8.87
N LEU A 15 8.85 -4.40 8.38
CA LEU A 15 7.50 -4.45 8.96
C LEU A 15 6.91 -5.86 8.93
N LYS A 16 7.12 -6.60 7.83
CA LYS A 16 6.67 -8.00 7.69
C LYS A 16 7.31 -8.91 8.73
N ALA A 17 8.62 -8.77 8.95
CA ALA A 17 9.38 -9.61 9.87
C ALA A 17 9.03 -9.32 11.33
N GLU A 18 8.90 -8.04 11.67
CA GLU A 18 8.83 -7.59 13.07
C GLU A 18 7.39 -7.35 13.55
N ASN A 19 6.45 -7.11 12.64
CA ASN A 19 5.04 -6.92 12.97
C ASN A 19 4.13 -7.35 11.80
N TYR A 20 4.04 -8.66 11.62
CA TYR A 20 3.27 -9.26 10.54
C TYR A 20 1.77 -8.87 10.56
N GLY A 21 1.20 -8.65 11.74
CA GLY A 21 -0.20 -8.20 11.86
C GLY A 21 -0.42 -6.80 11.28
N LEU A 22 0.44 -5.84 11.63
CA LEU A 22 0.38 -4.49 11.06
C LEU A 22 0.72 -4.50 9.56
N TYR A 23 1.67 -5.35 9.15
CA TYR A 23 1.96 -5.57 7.73
C TYR A 23 0.71 -6.02 6.95
N LEU A 24 -0.04 -7.01 7.45
CA LEU A 24 -1.26 -7.49 6.81
C LEU A 24 -2.34 -6.40 6.74
N GLN A 25 -2.54 -5.64 7.82
CA GLN A 25 -3.51 -4.53 7.81
C GLN A 25 -3.18 -3.50 6.74
N VAL A 26 -1.92 -3.08 6.63
CA VAL A 26 -1.49 -2.12 5.60
C VAL A 26 -1.69 -2.72 4.19
N TYR A 27 -1.42 -4.02 4.02
CA TYR A 27 -1.63 -4.71 2.75
C TYR A 27 -3.11 -4.76 2.35
N ASP A 28 -4.00 -5.19 3.25
CA ASP A 28 -5.42 -5.32 2.98
C ASP A 28 -6.02 -3.95 2.64
N ALA A 29 -5.67 -2.92 3.40
CA ALA A 29 -6.11 -1.56 3.09
C ALA A 29 -5.54 -1.04 1.75
N ALA A 30 -4.29 -1.36 1.40
CA ALA A 30 -3.75 -1.01 0.07
C ALA A 30 -4.50 -1.71 -1.07
N LYS A 31 -5.03 -2.91 -0.82
CA LYS A 31 -5.78 -3.70 -1.78
C LYS A 31 -7.18 -3.13 -2.02
N GLU A 32 -7.90 -2.72 -0.97
CA GLU A 32 -9.23 -2.09 -1.12
C GLU A 32 -9.12 -0.80 -1.94
N VAL A 33 -8.16 0.08 -1.59
CA VAL A 33 -7.94 1.32 -2.35
C VAL A 33 -7.58 1.05 -3.82
N ARG A 34 -6.85 -0.03 -4.10
CA ARG A 34 -6.58 -0.45 -5.49
C ARG A 34 -7.85 -0.85 -6.22
N GLN A 35 -8.68 -1.65 -5.56
CA GLN A 35 -9.91 -2.15 -6.15
C GLN A 35 -10.82 -0.99 -6.54
N ASP A 36 -10.97 -0.02 -5.64
CA ASP A 36 -11.73 1.21 -5.91
C ASP A 36 -11.15 1.99 -7.08
N LEU A 37 -9.84 2.25 -7.10
CA LEU A 37 -9.21 2.94 -8.22
C LEU A 37 -9.39 2.18 -9.54
N TYR A 38 -9.31 0.85 -9.51
CA TYR A 38 -9.51 0.04 -10.69
C TYR A 38 -10.95 0.16 -11.20
N GLN A 39 -11.94 0.06 -10.30
CA GLN A 39 -13.34 0.20 -10.65
C GLN A 39 -13.65 1.61 -11.16
N MET A 40 -13.17 2.66 -10.51
CA MET A 40 -13.33 4.06 -10.93
C MET A 40 -12.79 4.30 -12.34
N HIS A 41 -11.62 3.75 -12.68
CA HIS A 41 -10.93 4.04 -13.94
C HIS A 41 -11.28 3.09 -15.09
N TYR A 42 -11.60 1.83 -14.80
CA TYR A 42 -11.71 0.78 -15.82
C TYR A 42 -13.06 0.08 -15.87
N SER A 43 -13.96 0.27 -14.89
CA SER A 43 -15.27 -0.36 -14.97
C SER A 43 -16.13 0.26 -16.08
N THR A 44 -16.75 -0.61 -16.88
CA THR A 44 -17.72 -0.21 -17.90
C THR A 44 -19.11 0.03 -17.31
N ASN A 45 -19.42 -0.57 -16.16
CA ASN A 45 -20.65 -0.36 -15.41
C ASN A 45 -20.62 1.02 -14.71
N PRO A 46 -21.57 1.92 -14.97
CA PRO A 46 -21.67 3.20 -14.26
C PRO A 46 -21.91 3.06 -12.75
N GLU A 47 -22.62 2.01 -12.32
CA GLU A 47 -22.94 1.78 -10.90
C GLU A 47 -21.69 1.43 -10.10
N ASP A 48 -20.87 0.49 -10.60
CA ASP A 48 -19.61 0.13 -9.95
C ASP A 48 -18.65 1.33 -9.85
N ARG A 49 -18.63 2.21 -10.87
CA ARG A 49 -17.86 3.46 -10.83
C ARG A 49 -18.36 4.42 -9.75
N TYR A 50 -19.68 4.53 -9.59
CA TYR A 50 -20.30 5.36 -8.56
C TYR A 50 -19.98 4.83 -7.16
N VAL A 51 -20.16 3.53 -6.93
CA VAL A 51 -19.84 2.88 -5.65
C VAL A 51 -18.36 3.08 -5.31
N ALA A 52 -17.45 2.79 -6.24
CA ALA A 52 -16.02 2.95 -6.02
C ALA A 52 -15.61 4.41 -5.75
N THR A 53 -16.26 5.38 -6.41
CA THR A 53 -16.02 6.81 -6.13
C THR A 53 -16.48 7.20 -4.72
N ALA A 54 -17.57 6.60 -4.23
CA ALA A 54 -18.07 6.84 -2.89
C ALA A 54 -17.21 6.17 -1.81
N CYS A 55 -16.71 4.96 -2.07
CA CYS A 55 -15.87 4.19 -1.14
C CYS A 55 -14.42 4.70 -1.06
N PHE A 56 -13.87 5.22 -2.16
CA PHE A 56 -12.44 5.52 -2.28
C PHE A 56 -11.90 6.45 -1.19
N ASP A 57 -12.63 7.50 -0.80
CA ASP A 57 -12.14 8.44 0.20
C ASP A 57 -12.08 7.81 1.61
N ASP A 58 -13.00 6.89 1.93
CA ASP A 58 -13.04 6.17 3.22
C ASP A 58 -11.90 5.13 3.29
N ASP A 59 -11.75 4.32 2.24
CA ASP A 59 -10.69 3.31 2.13
C ASP A 59 -9.31 3.98 2.13
N LEU A 60 -9.18 5.12 1.45
CA LEU A 60 -7.95 5.90 1.46
C LEU A 60 -7.66 6.43 2.88
N ALA A 61 -8.67 6.89 3.62
CA ALA A 61 -8.48 7.39 4.98
C ALA A 61 -8.03 6.29 5.95
N GLU A 62 -8.60 5.08 5.83
CA GLU A 62 -8.16 3.92 6.60
C GLU A 62 -6.72 3.53 6.25
N PHE A 63 -6.43 3.39 4.97
CA PHE A 63 -5.09 3.08 4.49
C PHE A 63 -4.05 4.08 5.01
N MET A 64 -4.37 5.37 4.99
CA MET A 64 -3.54 6.45 5.51
C MET A 64 -3.23 6.31 7.00
N LYS A 65 -4.25 5.97 7.80
CA LYS A 65 -4.11 5.75 9.24
C LYS A 65 -3.15 4.58 9.51
N LEU A 66 -3.26 3.50 8.75
CA LEU A 66 -2.41 2.31 8.89
C LEU A 66 -0.96 2.58 8.48
N ILE A 67 -0.73 3.32 7.40
CA ILE A 67 0.60 3.79 7.00
C ILE A 67 1.26 4.62 8.10
N LYS A 68 0.50 5.54 8.71
CA LYS A 68 1.01 6.34 9.83
C LYS A 68 1.40 5.47 11.02
N GLN A 69 0.59 4.47 11.36
CA GLN A 69 0.90 3.52 12.42
C GLN A 69 2.17 2.71 12.11
N ALA A 70 2.31 2.21 10.88
CA ALA A 70 3.51 1.51 10.43
C ALA A 70 4.76 2.40 10.49
N ASN A 71 4.65 3.67 10.07
CA ASN A 71 5.73 4.64 10.17
C ASN A 71 6.14 4.92 11.61
N ILE A 72 5.18 5.05 12.54
CA ILE A 72 5.48 5.23 13.97
C ILE A 72 6.23 3.99 14.48
N PHE A 73 5.69 2.79 14.23
CA PHE A 73 6.34 1.55 14.64
C PHE A 73 7.78 1.43 14.13
N LEU A 74 8.00 1.66 12.84
CA LEU A 74 9.32 1.56 12.23
C LEU A 74 10.28 2.65 12.71
N SER A 75 9.78 3.86 12.93
CA SER A 75 10.59 4.99 13.37
C SER A 75 11.06 4.80 14.81
N THR A 76 10.14 4.38 15.70
CA THR A 76 10.43 4.14 17.12
C THR A 76 11.41 3.00 17.33
N ASN A 77 11.29 1.90 16.57
CA ASN A 77 12.05 0.69 16.84
C ASN A 77 13.30 0.51 15.95
N TYR A 78 13.30 1.07 14.75
CA TYR A 78 14.35 0.79 13.75
C TYR A 78 14.90 2.06 13.07
N ASN A 79 14.44 3.26 13.45
CA ASN A 79 14.79 4.53 12.79
C ASN A 79 14.51 4.49 11.26
N MET A 80 13.42 3.80 10.89
CA MET A 80 12.98 3.61 9.50
C MET A 80 11.60 4.23 9.27
N HIS A 81 11.27 4.48 8.01
CA HIS A 81 9.93 4.89 7.61
C HIS A 81 9.50 4.09 6.40
N LEU A 82 8.31 3.50 6.46
CA LEU A 82 7.67 2.83 5.35
C LEU A 82 7.50 3.79 4.17
N THR A 83 7.04 5.01 4.44
CA THR A 83 6.96 6.10 3.47
C THR A 83 7.16 7.46 4.13
N ARG A 84 7.72 8.44 3.40
CA ARG A 84 7.92 9.83 3.87
C ARG A 84 6.72 10.75 3.62
N TYR A 85 5.63 10.26 3.03
CA TYR A 85 4.65 11.09 2.30
C TYR A 85 3.44 11.62 3.11
N ASP A 86 3.54 11.77 4.44
CA ASP A 86 2.41 12.25 5.28
C ASP A 86 1.88 13.65 4.84
N ASP A 87 2.71 14.47 4.17
CA ASP A 87 2.38 15.82 3.69
C ASP A 87 1.84 15.90 2.25
N GLU A 88 2.30 15.05 1.32
CA GLU A 88 1.82 15.07 -0.08
C GLU A 88 0.40 14.48 -0.23
N LEU A 89 0.02 13.63 0.72
CA LEU A 89 -1.29 13.00 0.86
C LEU A 89 -2.44 13.99 1.06
N ARG A 90 -2.13 15.21 1.53
CA ARG A 90 -3.12 16.28 1.72
C ARG A 90 -3.43 17.05 0.44
N LYS A 91 -2.67 16.88 -0.64
CA LYS A 91 -2.90 17.60 -1.91
C LYS A 91 -3.75 16.72 -2.83
N LYS A 92 -4.83 17.28 -3.41
CA LYS A 92 -5.80 16.57 -4.28
C LYS A 92 -5.16 15.72 -5.40
N GLY A 93 -4.00 16.09 -5.92
CA GLY A 93 -3.24 15.31 -6.92
C GLY A 93 -2.25 14.29 -6.33
N GLY A 94 -1.79 14.48 -5.09
CA GLY A 94 -0.86 13.58 -4.40
C GLY A 94 -1.52 12.28 -3.96
N LYS A 95 -2.82 12.32 -3.62
CA LYS A 95 -3.61 11.13 -3.29
C LYS A 95 -3.53 10.03 -4.36
N TYR A 96 -3.78 10.38 -5.62
CA TYR A 96 -3.80 9.44 -6.76
C TYR A 96 -2.42 8.95 -7.20
N ALA A 97 -1.40 9.84 -7.18
CA ALA A 97 -0.04 9.46 -7.52
C ALA A 97 0.54 8.46 -6.52
N LEU A 98 0.28 8.71 -5.23
CA LEU A 98 0.74 7.86 -4.15
C LEU A 98 0.14 6.45 -4.21
N THR A 99 -1.16 6.36 -4.46
CA THR A 99 -1.85 5.07 -4.48
C THR A 99 -1.24 4.13 -5.51
N LYS A 100 -0.94 4.64 -6.71
CA LYS A 100 -0.29 3.85 -7.77
C LYS A 100 1.08 3.32 -7.36
N GLU A 101 1.89 4.13 -6.70
CA GLU A 101 3.22 3.71 -6.25
C GLU A 101 3.15 2.69 -5.10
N ILE A 102 2.23 2.91 -4.17
CA ILE A 102 1.99 2.00 -3.06
C ILE A 102 1.55 0.63 -3.57
N ILE A 103 0.59 0.59 -4.49
CA ILE A 103 0.14 -0.63 -5.16
C ILE A 103 1.33 -1.36 -5.81
N THR A 104 2.19 -0.62 -6.51
CA THR A 104 3.36 -1.19 -7.18
C THR A 104 4.32 -1.86 -6.20
N VAL A 105 4.57 -1.25 -5.04
CA VAL A 105 5.47 -1.82 -4.03
C VAL A 105 4.86 -3.03 -3.33
N TRP A 106 3.57 -2.98 -2.98
CA TRP A 106 2.89 -4.12 -2.37
C TRP A 106 2.77 -5.31 -3.33
N ASP A 107 2.50 -5.06 -4.61
CA ASP A 107 2.51 -6.10 -5.65
C ASP A 107 3.87 -6.76 -5.79
N ALA A 108 4.96 -5.97 -5.80
CA ALA A 108 6.31 -6.51 -5.88
C ALA A 108 6.64 -7.41 -4.68
N ILE A 109 6.33 -6.96 -3.46
CA ILE A 109 6.60 -7.73 -2.22
C ILE A 109 5.79 -9.03 -2.19
N MET A 110 4.51 -8.99 -2.59
CA MET A 110 3.65 -10.17 -2.59
C MET A 110 3.98 -11.14 -3.72
N PHE A 111 4.33 -10.65 -4.90
CA PHE A 111 4.77 -11.50 -6.01
C PHE A 111 6.06 -12.24 -5.66
N GLU A 112 7.03 -11.55 -5.04
CA GLU A 112 8.25 -12.18 -4.54
C GLU A 112 7.97 -13.22 -3.45
N ALA A 113 7.07 -12.93 -2.50
CA ALA A 113 6.66 -13.89 -1.47
C ALA A 113 5.95 -15.13 -2.07
N HIS A 114 5.14 -14.95 -3.12
CA HIS A 114 4.47 -16.05 -3.81
C HIS A 114 5.46 -16.91 -4.62
N GLN A 115 6.46 -16.29 -5.28
CA GLN A 115 7.53 -17.01 -5.98
C GLN A 115 8.39 -17.84 -5.01
N GLN A 116 8.76 -17.28 -3.85
CA GLN A 116 9.51 -17.99 -2.81
C GLN A 116 8.75 -19.20 -2.26
N ASN A 117 7.45 -19.04 -1.95
CA ASN A 117 6.60 -20.15 -1.52
C ASN A 117 6.44 -21.23 -2.61
N ARG A 118 6.42 -20.85 -3.89
CA ARG A 118 6.34 -21.80 -4.99
C ARG A 118 7.67 -22.57 -5.15
N GLN A 119 8.81 -21.90 -5.03
CA GLN A 119 10.13 -22.55 -5.12
C GLN A 119 10.39 -23.50 -3.95
N GLN A 120 10.02 -23.14 -2.72
CA GLN A 120 10.14 -24.04 -1.56
C GLN A 120 9.26 -25.28 -1.63
N ARG A 121 8.14 -25.22 -2.36
CA ARG A 121 7.26 -26.39 -2.59
C ARG A 121 7.75 -27.32 -3.71
N LEU A 122 8.69 -26.84 -4.53
CA LEU A 122 9.26 -27.56 -5.68
C LEU A 122 10.68 -28.07 -5.39
N ALA A 123 11.24 -27.76 -4.23
CA ALA A 123 12.52 -28.24 -3.72
C ALA A 123 12.29 -29.29 -2.63
#